data_AF-A0A482WA22-F1
#
_entry.id   AF-A0A482WA22-F1
#
_cell.length_a   1.000
_cell.length_b   1.000
_cell.length_c   1.000
_cell.angle_alpha   90.00
_cell.angle_beta   90.00
_cell.angle_gamma   90.00
#
_symmetry.space_group_name_H-M   'P 1'
#
loop_
_entity.id
_entity.type
_entity.pdbx_description
1 polymer ?
#
loop_
_entity_poly.entity_id
_entity_poly.type
_entity_poly.pdbx_seq_one_letter_code
_entity_poly.pdbx_strand_id
1 'polypeptide(L)'
;EGPHSVLADDEFYDAVESGLDKMEEEQELRERLKSGQMIPVTPPPTSPATSHRLWPEIEKIVKQEVAMARLGVGECGSGWQLFAEDGEMRMYRREEEVDGMVVDPLKAVHVVKGITGHELCHYFFSPQYRYDWERYGQRVKEMLCFGLISVDYQMIKTETDLIFGLWLITPQNILIIRIFLTVCLLCQTRVDPPKDGAPVSRNDLTCKITYCSVVNPGGWAPASVLRAVYKREYPKFLKRFTAYVKNQTKDKPIMY
;
A
#
# COMPACT_ATOMS: atom_id res chain seq x y z
N GLU A 1 15.49 20.72 -31.05
CA GLU A 1 14.60 21.33 -32.06
C GLU A 1 13.97 20.23 -32.91
N GLY A 2 12.69 19.94 -32.70
CA GLY A 2 11.91 19.01 -33.52
C GLY A 2 10.68 19.72 -34.08
N PRO A 3 10.11 19.31 -35.23
CA PRO A 3 9.29 20.20 -36.07
C PRO A 3 7.88 20.52 -35.55
N HIS A 4 7.54 20.14 -34.31
CA HIS A 4 6.20 20.23 -33.75
C HIS A 4 6.14 20.69 -32.29
N SER A 5 7.20 21.34 -31.76
CA SER A 5 7.12 21.92 -30.42
C SER A 5 6.42 23.28 -30.46
N VAL A 6 5.28 23.40 -29.76
CA VAL A 6 4.45 24.62 -29.67
C VAL A 6 4.76 25.42 -28.39
N LEU A 7 5.81 25.04 -27.66
CA LEU A 7 6.24 25.69 -26.42
C LEU A 7 7.20 26.82 -26.75
N ALA A 8 7.00 28.00 -26.16
CA ALA A 8 7.96 29.09 -26.23
C ALA A 8 9.27 28.66 -25.56
N ASP A 9 10.42 29.09 -26.07
CA ASP A 9 11.74 28.66 -25.57
C ASP A 9 11.88 28.88 -24.06
N ASP A 10 11.37 30.00 -23.53
CA ASP A 10 11.37 30.32 -22.09
C ASP A 10 10.55 29.31 -21.26
N GLU A 11 9.40 28.89 -21.76
CA GLU A 11 8.54 27.89 -21.09
C GLU A 11 9.20 26.50 -21.07
N PHE A 12 10.02 26.20 -22.08
CA PHE A 12 10.84 24.99 -22.10
C PHE A 12 11.94 25.05 -21.05
N TYR A 13 12.64 26.18 -20.90
CA TYR A 13 13.69 26.33 -19.89
C TYR A 13 13.12 26.28 -18.46
N ASP A 14 11.99 26.96 -18.20
CA ASP A 14 11.29 26.91 -16.90
C ASP A 14 10.84 25.48 -16.55
N ALA A 15 10.34 24.72 -17.53
CA ALA A 15 9.93 23.35 -17.34
C ALA A 15 11.12 22.41 -17.07
N VAL A 16 12.27 22.67 -17.68
CA VAL A 16 13.53 21.92 -17.45
C VAL A 16 14.09 22.23 -16.08
N GLU A 17 14.21 23.51 -15.70
CA GLU A 17 14.70 23.95 -14.39
C GLU A 17 13.81 23.43 -13.26
N SER A 18 12.48 23.60 -13.39
CA SER A 18 11.51 23.01 -12.46
C SER A 18 11.53 21.48 -12.45
N GLY A 19 12.02 20.83 -13.51
CA GLY A 19 12.26 19.40 -13.55
C GLY A 19 13.49 18.99 -12.74
N LEU A 20 14.57 19.77 -12.84
CA LEU A 20 15.83 19.56 -12.14
C LEU A 20 15.69 19.80 -10.62
N ASP A 21 15.05 20.90 -10.21
CA ASP A 21 14.80 21.19 -8.79
C ASP A 21 14.02 20.05 -8.12
N LYS A 22 13.00 19.53 -8.83
CA LYS A 22 12.20 18.39 -8.35
C LYS A 22 13.01 17.10 -8.24
N MET A 23 13.99 16.89 -9.12
CA MET A 23 14.88 15.73 -9.05
C MET A 23 15.83 15.84 -7.86
N GLU A 24 16.32 17.04 -7.57
CA GLU A 24 17.19 17.32 -6.42
C GLU A 24 16.44 17.16 -5.09
N GLU A 25 15.23 17.73 -4.96
CA GLU A 25 14.35 17.55 -3.79
C GLU A 25 14.03 16.06 -3.52
N GLU A 26 13.75 15.28 -4.57
CA GLU A 26 13.47 13.85 -4.46
C GLU A 26 14.71 13.07 -4.00
N GLN A 27 15.88 13.43 -4.54
CA GLN A 27 17.14 12.81 -4.13
C GLN A 27 17.47 13.12 -2.68
N GLU A 28 17.27 14.37 -2.24
CA GLU A 28 17.50 14.78 -0.85
C GLU A 28 16.55 14.04 0.10
N LEU A 29 15.24 13.96 -0.21
CA LEU A 29 14.28 13.22 0.59
C LEU A 29 14.65 11.74 0.70
N ARG A 30 15.10 11.13 -0.41
CA ARG A 30 15.57 9.75 -0.45
C ARG A 30 16.81 9.54 0.41
N GLU A 31 17.75 10.46 0.38
CA GLU A 31 18.96 10.42 1.20
C GLU A 31 18.64 10.60 2.68
N ARG A 32 17.71 11.50 3.03
CA ARG A 32 17.22 11.69 4.41
C ARG A 32 16.52 10.45 4.97
N LEU A 33 15.72 9.76 4.16
CA LEU A 33 15.07 8.51 4.56
C LEU A 33 16.06 7.35 4.73
N LYS A 34 17.11 7.31 3.91
CA LYS A 34 18.16 6.28 3.97
C LYS A 34 19.19 6.51 5.09
N SER A 35 19.52 7.77 5.37
CA SER A 35 20.55 8.14 6.34
C SER A 35 20.13 7.95 7.80
N GLY A 36 18.85 7.60 8.05
CA GLY A 36 18.38 7.36 9.39
C GLY A 36 18.38 8.62 10.28
N GLN A 37 18.40 9.83 9.69
CA GLN A 37 17.92 11.05 10.35
C GLN A 37 16.39 10.97 10.50
N MET A 38 15.95 9.92 11.19
CA MET A 38 14.62 9.85 11.73
C MET A 38 14.54 10.99 12.74
N ILE A 39 13.46 11.80 12.69
CA ILE A 39 12.85 12.22 13.96
C ILE A 39 12.83 10.94 14.79
N PRO A 40 13.50 10.86 15.95
CA PRO A 40 13.61 9.63 16.71
C PRO A 40 12.23 8.98 16.69
N VAL A 41 12.17 7.69 16.30
CA VAL A 41 10.97 6.88 16.54
C VAL A 41 10.52 7.32 17.92
N THR A 42 9.34 7.93 17.98
CA THR A 42 8.74 8.49 19.18
C THR A 42 9.20 7.68 20.38
N PRO A 43 9.55 8.31 21.53
CA PRO A 43 9.91 7.57 22.72
C PRO A 43 8.95 6.39 22.87
N PRO A 44 9.44 5.16 23.15
CA PRO A 44 8.67 3.93 23.09
C PRO A 44 7.28 4.20 23.66
N PRO A 45 6.19 3.86 22.96
CA PRO A 45 4.85 4.40 23.20
C PRO A 45 4.59 4.44 24.71
N THR A 46 4.74 5.63 25.29
CA THR A 46 4.69 5.80 26.75
C THR A 46 3.25 5.65 27.26
N SER A 47 2.29 5.72 26.33
CA SER A 47 0.87 5.49 26.54
C SER A 47 0.37 4.42 25.57
N PRO A 48 -0.55 3.54 26.03
CA PRO A 48 -1.26 2.62 25.13
C PRO A 48 -1.94 3.36 23.98
N ALA A 49 -1.97 2.77 22.78
CA ALA A 49 -2.63 3.37 21.62
C ALA A 49 -4.12 3.66 21.87
N THR A 50 -4.76 2.87 22.74
CA THR A 50 -6.14 3.04 23.22
C THR A 50 -6.39 4.39 23.91
N SER A 51 -5.33 5.05 24.39
CA SER A 51 -5.42 6.36 25.04
C SER A 51 -5.48 7.52 24.03
N HIS A 52 -5.30 7.26 22.73
CA HIS A 52 -5.33 8.31 21.72
C HIS A 52 -6.76 8.73 21.36
N ARG A 53 -7.01 10.04 21.19
CA ARG A 53 -8.35 10.59 20.90
C ARG A 53 -9.01 10.01 19.64
N LEU A 54 -8.21 9.60 18.66
CA LEU A 54 -8.71 9.00 17.41
C LEU A 54 -8.92 7.49 17.51
N TRP A 55 -8.50 6.86 18.62
CA TRP A 55 -8.57 5.40 18.78
C TRP A 55 -9.96 4.82 18.51
N PRO A 56 -11.08 5.39 19.02
CA PRO A 56 -12.40 4.83 18.76
C PRO A 56 -12.75 4.75 17.28
N GLU A 57 -12.36 5.76 16.49
CA GLU A 57 -12.60 5.79 15.06
C GLU A 57 -11.65 4.85 14.30
N ILE A 58 -10.38 4.79 14.71
CA ILE A 58 -9.40 3.85 14.14
C ILE A 58 -9.85 2.42 14.36
N GLU A 59 -10.19 2.05 15.59
CA GLU A 59 -10.63 0.69 15.93
C GLU A 59 -11.89 0.31 15.15
N LYS A 60 -12.84 1.24 15.00
CA LYS A 60 -14.05 1.04 14.21
C LYS A 60 -13.73 0.79 12.73
N ILE A 61 -12.91 1.63 12.09
CA ILE A 61 -12.53 1.48 10.68
C ILE A 61 -11.75 0.18 10.47
N VAL A 62 -10.78 -0.11 11.32
CA VAL A 62 -9.99 -1.37 11.26
C VAL A 62 -10.91 -2.58 11.31
N LYS A 63 -11.84 -2.63 12.29
CA LYS A 63 -12.77 -3.77 12.41
C LYS A 63 -13.66 -3.91 11.18
N GLN A 64 -14.15 -2.80 10.62
CA GLN A 64 -14.99 -2.81 9.41
C GLN A 64 -14.21 -3.34 8.21
N GLU A 65 -13.01 -2.83 7.97
CA GLU A 65 -12.20 -3.23 6.83
C GLU A 65 -11.69 -4.67 6.96
N VAL A 66 -11.34 -5.14 8.17
CA VAL A 66 -10.98 -6.55 8.40
C VAL A 66 -12.17 -7.45 8.07
N ALA A 67 -13.37 -7.09 8.52
CA ALA A 67 -14.58 -7.85 8.21
C ALA A 67 -14.81 -7.92 6.69
N MET A 68 -14.72 -6.77 5.98
CA MET A 68 -14.87 -6.71 4.53
C MET A 68 -13.78 -7.49 3.77
N ALA A 69 -12.53 -7.46 4.26
CA ALA A 69 -11.44 -8.24 3.70
C ALA A 69 -11.67 -9.76 3.87
N ARG A 70 -12.30 -10.19 4.97
CA ARG A 70 -12.60 -11.62 5.21
C ARG A 70 -13.78 -12.14 4.39
N LEU A 71 -14.72 -11.29 3.97
CA LEU A 71 -15.84 -11.69 3.12
C LEU A 71 -15.36 -12.28 1.79
N GLY A 72 -15.98 -13.38 1.35
CA GLY A 72 -15.68 -13.98 0.05
C GLY A 72 -16.03 -13.05 -1.13
N VAL A 73 -15.46 -13.32 -2.30
CA VAL A 73 -15.83 -12.62 -3.55
C VAL A 73 -17.07 -13.21 -4.21
N GLY A 74 -17.43 -14.46 -3.91
CA GLY A 74 -18.48 -15.22 -4.60
C GLY A 74 -19.79 -15.46 -3.84
N GLU A 75 -19.92 -14.94 -2.62
CA GLU A 75 -21.15 -15.10 -1.85
C GLU A 75 -22.19 -14.05 -2.29
N CYS A 76 -23.33 -14.51 -2.85
CA CYS A 76 -24.56 -13.75 -3.09
C CYS A 76 -24.47 -12.49 -3.97
N GLY A 77 -24.34 -12.62 -5.31
CA GLY A 77 -24.62 -11.51 -6.23
C GLY A 77 -23.79 -10.23 -5.98
N SER A 78 -22.61 -10.41 -5.39
CA SER A 78 -21.75 -9.37 -4.80
C SER A 78 -21.16 -8.35 -5.79
N GLY A 79 -21.33 -8.55 -7.09
CA GLY A 79 -20.83 -7.67 -8.14
C GLY A 79 -19.31 -7.75 -8.39
N TRP A 80 -18.58 -8.65 -7.73
CA TRP A 80 -17.15 -8.83 -7.93
C TRP A 80 -16.84 -9.48 -9.29
N GLN A 81 -15.91 -8.87 -10.04
CA GLN A 81 -15.42 -9.31 -11.34
C GLN A 81 -13.93 -9.58 -11.27
N LEU A 82 -13.48 -10.78 -11.64
CA LEU A 82 -12.06 -11.09 -11.82
C LEU A 82 -11.51 -10.31 -13.03
N PHE A 83 -10.49 -9.48 -12.83
CA PHE A 83 -9.88 -8.69 -13.92
C PHE A 83 -8.40 -9.02 -14.20
N ALA A 84 -7.74 -9.72 -13.27
CA ALA A 84 -6.38 -10.22 -13.45
C ALA A 84 -6.13 -11.50 -12.61
N GLU A 85 -5.34 -12.41 -13.17
CA GLU A 85 -4.87 -13.64 -12.51
C GLU A 85 -3.42 -13.91 -12.94
N ASP A 86 -2.56 -14.27 -11.99
CA ASP A 86 -1.16 -14.66 -12.21
C ASP A 86 -0.75 -15.65 -11.11
N GLY A 87 -0.74 -16.95 -11.45
CA GLY A 87 -0.48 -18.03 -10.50
C GLY A 87 -1.47 -18.02 -9.32
N GLU A 88 -0.95 -17.87 -8.11
CA GLU A 88 -1.74 -17.81 -6.87
C GLU A 88 -2.33 -16.41 -6.58
N MET A 89 -2.15 -15.44 -7.49
CA MET A 89 -2.68 -14.09 -7.35
C MET A 89 -3.96 -13.93 -8.17
N ARG A 90 -5.03 -13.48 -7.53
CA ARG A 90 -6.32 -13.16 -8.16
C ARG A 90 -6.74 -11.75 -7.79
N MET A 91 -7.21 -10.97 -8.76
CA MET A 91 -7.66 -9.60 -8.55
C MET A 91 -9.07 -9.37 -9.03
N TYR A 92 -9.87 -8.81 -8.14
CA TYR A 92 -11.28 -8.58 -8.31
C TYR A 92 -11.57 -7.09 -8.19
N ARG A 93 -12.56 -6.63 -8.94
CA ARG A 93 -13.13 -5.29 -8.83
C ARG A 93 -14.63 -5.39 -8.70
N ARG A 94 -15.26 -4.43 -8.04
CA ARG A 94 -16.69 -4.19 -8.13
C ARG A 94 -16.87 -2.83 -8.77
N GLU A 95 -17.64 -2.75 -9.85
CA GLU A 95 -17.86 -1.45 -10.50
C GLU A 95 -18.82 -0.61 -9.66
N GLU A 96 -18.41 0.59 -9.29
CA GLU A 96 -19.17 1.49 -8.42
C GLU A 96 -18.87 2.95 -8.79
N GLU A 97 -19.93 3.76 -8.87
CA GLU A 97 -19.82 5.19 -9.15
C GLU A 97 -20.59 5.98 -8.08
N VAL A 98 -19.95 7.01 -7.53
CA VAL A 98 -20.54 7.92 -6.55
C VAL A 98 -20.33 9.34 -7.06
N ASP A 99 -21.43 10.08 -7.22
CA ASP A 99 -21.41 11.45 -7.76
C ASP A 99 -20.72 11.57 -9.13
N GLY A 100 -20.86 10.56 -9.98
CA GLY A 100 -20.24 10.49 -11.31
C GLY A 100 -18.73 10.22 -11.28
N MET A 101 -18.16 9.92 -10.11
CA MET A 101 -16.77 9.50 -9.93
C MET A 101 -16.70 7.99 -9.75
N VAL A 102 -15.74 7.38 -10.44
CA VAL A 102 -15.45 5.95 -10.32
C VAL A 102 -14.76 5.69 -9.01
N VAL A 103 -15.38 4.87 -8.16
CA VAL A 103 -14.91 4.51 -6.83
C VAL A 103 -14.86 2.99 -6.67
N ASP A 104 -14.60 2.28 -7.77
CA ASP A 104 -14.57 0.81 -7.84
C ASP A 104 -13.78 0.20 -6.67
N PRO A 105 -14.42 -0.56 -5.75
CA PRO A 105 -13.70 -1.35 -4.77
C PRO A 105 -12.85 -2.42 -5.45
N LEU A 106 -11.58 -2.50 -5.06
CA LEU A 106 -10.63 -3.50 -5.55
C LEU A 106 -10.25 -4.46 -4.43
N LYS A 107 -10.09 -5.73 -4.77
CA LYS A 107 -9.68 -6.79 -3.86
C LYS A 107 -8.71 -7.73 -4.55
N ALA A 108 -7.54 -7.93 -3.98
CA ALA A 108 -6.58 -8.95 -4.40
C ALA A 108 -6.44 -10.02 -3.33
N VAL A 109 -6.39 -11.28 -3.77
CA VAL A 109 -6.05 -12.42 -2.92
C VAL A 109 -4.79 -13.04 -3.49
N HIS A 110 -3.77 -13.22 -2.65
CA HIS A 110 -2.50 -13.80 -3.07
C HIS A 110 -1.92 -14.71 -2.00
N VAL A 111 -1.32 -15.84 -2.39
CA VAL A 111 -0.61 -16.74 -1.49
C VAL A 111 0.88 -16.72 -1.82
N VAL A 112 1.71 -16.43 -0.82
CA VAL A 112 3.17 -16.31 -0.97
C VAL A 112 3.87 -17.19 0.05
N LYS A 113 4.82 -18.02 -0.41
CA LYS A 113 5.66 -18.86 0.46
C LYS A 113 6.94 -18.15 0.87
N GLY A 114 7.44 -18.45 2.06
CA GLY A 114 8.77 -18.00 2.53
C GLY A 114 8.80 -16.71 3.34
N ILE A 115 7.65 -16.09 3.56
CA ILE A 115 7.51 -14.81 4.28
C ILE A 115 6.31 -14.87 5.23
N THR A 116 6.36 -14.07 6.29
CA THR A 116 5.22 -13.91 7.22
C THR A 116 4.40 -12.66 6.89
N GLY A 117 3.19 -12.61 7.45
CA GLY A 117 2.36 -11.42 7.45
C GLY A 117 2.99 -10.25 8.21
N HIS A 118 3.69 -10.52 9.31
CA HIS A 118 4.43 -9.50 10.05
C HIS A 118 5.53 -8.88 9.18
N GLU A 119 6.32 -9.67 8.46
CA GLU A 119 7.34 -9.17 7.54
C GLU A 119 6.71 -8.30 6.44
N LEU A 120 5.63 -8.76 5.81
CA LEU A 120 4.90 -7.98 4.80
C LEU A 120 4.43 -6.63 5.34
N CYS A 121 3.75 -6.64 6.49
CA CYS A 121 3.27 -5.46 7.18
C CYS A 121 4.42 -4.49 7.52
N HIS A 122 5.53 -5.01 8.05
CA HIS A 122 6.71 -4.22 8.39
C HIS A 122 7.22 -3.45 7.17
N TYR A 123 7.47 -4.11 6.04
CA TYR A 123 7.98 -3.43 4.83
C TYR A 123 6.94 -2.58 4.11
N PHE A 124 5.64 -2.88 4.25
CA PHE A 124 4.58 -2.09 3.64
C PHE A 124 4.39 -0.74 4.36
N PHE A 125 4.42 -0.74 5.69
CA PHE A 125 4.13 0.44 6.52
C PHE A 125 5.37 1.24 6.92
N SER A 126 6.57 0.67 6.80
CA SER A 126 7.82 1.37 7.11
C SER A 126 8.22 2.34 6.00
N PRO A 127 8.19 3.68 6.23
CA PRO A 127 8.44 4.68 5.19
C PRO A 127 9.84 4.58 4.57
N GLN A 128 10.83 4.14 5.36
CA GLN A 128 12.22 4.00 4.91
C GLN A 128 12.40 3.00 3.77
N TYR A 129 11.48 2.04 3.62
CA TYR A 129 11.54 1.03 2.56
C TYR A 129 10.63 1.36 1.36
N ARG A 130 9.82 2.43 1.45
CA ARG A 130 8.77 2.73 0.47
C ARG A 130 9.34 2.87 -0.95
N TYR A 131 10.44 3.62 -1.08
CA TYR A 131 11.10 3.90 -2.36
C TYR A 131 11.81 2.70 -2.99
N ASP A 132 12.01 1.60 -2.25
CA ASP A 132 12.68 0.43 -2.81
C ASP A 132 11.74 -0.42 -3.67
N TRP A 133 10.46 -0.45 -3.32
CA TRP A 133 9.47 -1.31 -3.98
C TRP A 133 8.42 -0.52 -4.76
N GLU A 134 8.14 0.72 -4.36
CA GLU A 134 7.22 1.59 -5.07
C GLU A 134 7.96 2.29 -6.24
N ARG A 135 7.71 1.84 -7.47
CA ARG A 135 8.28 2.49 -8.66
C ARG A 135 7.29 3.52 -9.15
N TYR A 136 7.39 4.75 -8.66
CA TYR A 136 6.88 5.89 -9.39
C TYR A 136 8.05 6.66 -9.97
N GLY A 137 8.05 6.81 -11.29
CA GLY A 137 8.82 7.89 -11.89
C GLY A 137 8.14 9.21 -11.52
N GLN A 138 8.83 10.04 -10.74
CA GLN A 138 8.73 11.50 -10.66
C GLN A 138 7.36 12.20 -10.41
N ARG A 139 6.20 11.52 -10.34
CA ARG A 139 4.89 12.23 -10.44
C ARG A 139 3.81 11.92 -9.41
N VAL A 140 4.06 11.08 -8.41
CA VAL A 140 3.21 11.03 -7.21
C VAL A 140 4.00 11.69 -6.09
N LYS A 141 3.99 13.03 -6.09
CA LYS A 141 4.51 13.81 -4.98
C LYS A 141 3.66 13.49 -3.77
N GLU A 142 4.30 12.96 -2.74
CA GLU A 142 3.76 12.91 -1.39
C GLU A 142 2.41 12.18 -1.25
N MET A 143 2.45 10.85 -1.29
CA MET A 143 1.49 10.10 -0.46
C MET A 143 1.96 10.21 0.98
N LEU A 144 1.73 11.36 1.60
CA LEU A 144 2.00 11.55 3.02
C LEU A 144 1.07 10.62 3.80
N CYS A 145 1.57 9.47 4.28
CA CYS A 145 0.88 8.71 5.32
C CYS A 145 1.14 9.38 6.68
N PHE A 146 0.55 10.55 6.93
CA PHE A 146 0.51 11.10 8.29
C PHE A 146 -0.56 10.34 9.09
N GLY A 147 -0.10 9.34 9.84
CA GLY A 147 -0.97 8.53 10.70
C GLY A 147 -0.49 7.09 10.81
N LEU A 148 0.79 6.88 11.10
CA LEU A 148 1.30 5.58 11.50
C LEU A 148 0.81 5.27 12.93
N ILE A 149 -0.26 4.50 13.02
CA ILE A 149 -0.62 3.76 14.24
C ILE A 149 -0.58 2.26 13.89
N SER A 150 0.59 1.64 14.05
CA SER A 150 0.68 0.18 14.09
C SER A 150 -0.13 -0.28 15.29
N VAL A 151 -1.27 -0.94 15.05
CA VAL A 151 -1.99 -1.65 16.10
C VAL A 151 -1.59 -3.10 16.00
N ASP A 152 -0.62 -3.50 16.82
CA ASP A 152 -0.39 -4.91 17.08
C ASP A 152 -1.61 -5.44 17.86
N TYR A 153 -2.63 -5.93 17.15
CA TYR A 153 -3.73 -6.65 17.79
C TYR A 153 -3.20 -8.04 18.14
N GLN A 154 -2.62 -8.16 19.34
CA GLN A 154 -2.16 -9.43 19.87
C GLN A 154 -3.37 -10.29 20.29
N MET A 155 -4.07 -10.85 19.31
CA MET A 155 -5.00 -11.94 19.51
C MET A 155 -4.24 -13.26 19.37
N ILE A 156 -4.25 -14.04 20.44
CA ILE A 156 -3.61 -15.35 20.58
C ILE A 156 -4.15 -16.30 19.49
N LYS A 157 -3.42 -16.35 18.35
CA LYS A 157 -3.27 -17.42 17.33
C LYS A 157 -2.97 -16.76 15.95
N THR A 158 -1.69 -16.52 15.68
CA THR A 158 -1.07 -16.42 14.33
C THR A 158 -1.87 -15.71 13.22
N GLU A 159 -2.40 -14.51 13.45
CA GLU A 159 -2.96 -13.64 12.41
C GLU A 159 -2.52 -12.19 12.67
N THR A 160 -1.89 -11.54 11.68
CA THR A 160 -1.42 -10.15 11.75
C THR A 160 -2.28 -9.29 10.82
N ASP A 161 -3.23 -8.56 11.40
CA ASP A 161 -4.20 -7.73 10.67
C ASP A 161 -3.81 -6.25 10.82
N LEU A 162 -3.46 -5.55 9.73
CA LEU A 162 -3.17 -4.10 9.76
C LEU A 162 -3.92 -3.36 8.65
N ILE A 163 -4.70 -2.33 9.01
CA ILE A 163 -5.51 -1.53 8.09
C ILE A 163 -5.50 -0.05 8.50
N PHE A 164 -5.41 0.86 7.53
CA PHE A 164 -5.34 2.31 7.77
C PHE A 164 -6.36 3.09 6.94
N GLY A 165 -7.06 4.03 7.58
CA GLY A 165 -7.78 5.13 6.94
C GLY A 165 -7.00 6.43 7.15
N LEU A 166 -6.83 7.22 6.10
CA LEU A 166 -5.99 8.43 6.10
C LEU A 166 -6.82 9.69 5.86
N TRP A 167 -6.64 10.71 6.71
CA TRP A 167 -7.22 12.05 6.57
C TRP A 167 -6.11 13.09 6.62
N LEU A 168 -5.93 13.90 5.57
CA LEU A 168 -4.91 14.95 5.57
C LEU A 168 -5.26 16.27 4.91
N ILE A 169 -4.66 17.31 5.50
CA ILE A 169 -4.65 18.72 5.11
C ILE A 169 -3.24 19.01 4.54
N THR A 170 -3.15 19.64 3.37
CA THR A 170 -1.90 20.11 2.75
C THR A 170 -2.00 21.58 2.29
N PRO A 171 -0.86 22.28 2.08
CA PRO A 171 -0.80 23.72 1.85
C PRO A 171 -1.17 24.13 0.41
N GLN A 172 -1.62 25.37 0.26
CA GLN A 172 -2.09 25.95 -1.00
C GLN A 172 -0.93 26.26 -1.96
N ASN A 173 -1.12 25.90 -3.25
CA ASN A 173 -0.43 26.39 -4.48
C ASN A 173 0.30 25.37 -5.36
N ILE A 174 -0.33 24.23 -5.66
CA ILE A 174 -0.10 23.46 -6.90
C ILE A 174 -1.48 22.94 -7.38
N LEU A 175 -1.71 22.82 -8.69
CA LEU A 175 -2.86 22.13 -9.30
C LEU A 175 -2.81 20.63 -8.93
N ILE A 176 -3.22 20.30 -7.71
CA ILE A 176 -3.27 18.94 -7.16
C ILE A 176 -4.74 18.58 -6.99
N ILE A 177 -5.14 17.45 -7.59
CA ILE A 177 -6.41 16.83 -7.25
C ILE A 177 -6.18 15.96 -6.02
N ARG A 178 -6.96 16.21 -4.97
CA ARG A 178 -6.88 15.47 -3.72
C ARG A 178 -7.61 14.13 -3.85
N ILE A 179 -6.87 13.04 -3.81
CA ILE A 179 -7.40 11.67 -3.84
C ILE A 179 -7.72 11.22 -2.41
N PHE A 180 -8.81 10.49 -2.22
CA PHE A 180 -9.09 9.78 -0.98
C PHE A 180 -8.86 8.29 -1.19
N LEU A 181 -8.19 7.66 -0.23
CA LEU A 181 -7.77 6.28 -0.32
C LEU A 181 -8.11 5.55 0.98
N THR A 182 -8.82 4.44 0.85
CA THR A 182 -8.96 3.44 1.91
C THR A 182 -8.20 2.19 1.47
N VAL A 183 -7.25 1.72 2.28
CA VAL A 183 -6.43 0.53 1.96
C VAL A 183 -6.32 -0.38 3.17
N CYS A 184 -6.56 -1.66 2.93
CA CYS A 184 -6.40 -2.76 3.87
C CYS A 184 -5.38 -3.77 3.32
N LEU A 185 -4.34 -4.08 4.10
CA LEU A 185 -3.42 -5.18 3.83
C LEU A 185 -3.56 -6.22 4.95
N LEU A 186 -4.42 -7.21 4.73
CA LEU A 186 -4.67 -8.30 5.66
C LEU A 186 -3.75 -9.48 5.35
N CYS A 187 -2.96 -9.94 6.33
CA CYS A 187 -2.01 -11.03 6.14
C CYS A 187 -2.22 -12.14 7.18
N GLN A 188 -2.44 -13.36 6.70
CA GLN A 188 -2.57 -14.56 7.53
C GLN A 188 -1.36 -15.48 7.30
N THR A 189 -0.55 -15.67 8.34
CA THR A 189 0.61 -16.56 8.28
C THR A 189 0.21 -17.96 8.71
N ARG A 190 0.37 -18.93 7.81
CA ARG A 190 0.28 -20.35 8.13
C ARG A 190 1.69 -20.92 8.23
N VAL A 191 1.95 -21.61 9.33
CA VAL A 191 3.17 -22.38 9.56
C VAL A 191 2.83 -23.85 9.51
N ASP A 192 3.39 -24.58 8.56
CA ASP A 192 3.24 -26.04 8.47
C ASP A 192 4.41 -26.68 9.24
N PRO A 193 4.19 -27.22 10.45
CA PRO A 193 5.30 -27.69 11.29
C PRO A 193 6.07 -28.84 10.61
N PRO A 194 7.42 -28.84 10.67
CA PRO A 194 8.24 -29.92 10.12
C PRO A 194 7.92 -31.27 10.75
N LYS A 195 7.91 -32.35 9.95
CA LYS A 195 7.53 -33.70 10.40
C LYS A 195 8.44 -34.25 11.52
N ASP A 196 9.70 -33.85 11.55
CA ASP A 196 10.73 -34.44 12.39
C ASP A 196 11.07 -33.59 13.63
N GLY A 197 10.25 -32.58 13.96
CA GLY A 197 10.53 -31.65 15.06
C GLY A 197 11.71 -30.69 14.80
N ALA A 198 12.17 -30.63 13.55
CA ALA A 198 13.16 -29.66 13.10
C ALA A 198 12.66 -28.22 13.33
N PRO A 199 13.57 -27.23 13.51
CA PRO A 199 13.18 -25.84 13.61
C PRO A 199 12.44 -25.37 12.36
N VAL A 200 11.41 -24.54 12.53
CA VAL A 200 10.62 -23.96 11.45
C VAL A 200 11.53 -23.18 10.50
N SER A 201 11.50 -23.54 9.23
CA SER A 201 12.22 -22.86 8.15
C SER A 201 11.29 -21.99 7.33
N ARG A 202 11.84 -21.13 6.46
CA ARG A 202 11.03 -20.34 5.53
C ARG A 202 10.22 -21.22 4.56
N ASN A 203 10.65 -22.44 4.26
CA ASN A 203 9.90 -23.35 3.39
C ASN A 203 8.57 -23.82 4.01
N ASP A 204 8.47 -23.72 5.33
CA ASP A 204 7.31 -24.12 6.13
C ASP A 204 6.31 -22.96 6.30
N LEU A 205 6.63 -21.77 5.76
CA LEU A 205 5.82 -20.57 5.86
C LEU A 205 5.00 -20.34 4.58
N THR A 206 3.71 -20.15 4.77
CA THR A 206 2.80 -19.68 3.72
C THR A 206 2.01 -18.49 4.25
N CYS A 207 2.13 -17.33 3.60
CA CYS A 207 1.34 -16.15 3.91
C CYS A 207 0.22 -15.96 2.88
N LYS A 208 -1.02 -15.89 3.36
CA LYS A 208 -2.17 -15.48 2.56
C LYS A 208 -2.38 -13.98 2.75
N ILE A 209 -2.41 -13.26 1.65
CA ILE A 209 -2.57 -11.82 1.55
C ILE A 209 -3.96 -11.53 1.00
N THR A 210 -4.68 -10.63 1.67
CA THR A 210 -5.89 -10.00 1.14
C THR A 210 -5.68 -8.49 1.13
N TYR A 211 -5.54 -7.92 -0.06
CA TYR A 211 -5.33 -6.49 -0.25
C TYR A 211 -6.62 -5.87 -0.80
N CYS A 212 -7.26 -5.00 -0.01
CA CYS A 212 -8.46 -4.27 -0.42
C CYS A 212 -8.13 -2.79 -0.55
N SER A 213 -8.70 -2.14 -1.57
CA SER A 213 -8.56 -0.70 -1.73
C SER A 213 -9.78 -0.07 -2.37
N VAL A 214 -10.14 1.12 -1.91
CA VAL A 214 -11.11 2.00 -2.57
C VAL A 214 -10.42 3.32 -2.84
N VAL A 215 -10.42 3.76 -4.10
CA VAL A 215 -9.81 5.02 -4.53
C VAL A 215 -10.93 5.96 -4.97
N ASN A 216 -11.10 7.07 -4.26
CA ASN A 216 -11.91 8.17 -4.74
C ASN A 216 -10.97 9.22 -5.37
N PRO A 217 -11.09 9.49 -6.69
CA PRO A 217 -10.18 10.38 -7.38
C PRO A 217 -10.28 11.85 -6.92
N GLY A 218 -11.36 12.23 -6.20
CA GLY A 218 -11.60 13.59 -5.70
C GLY A 218 -11.89 14.62 -6.79
N GLY A 219 -12.06 14.15 -8.03
CA GLY A 219 -12.38 14.91 -9.22
C GLY A 219 -12.71 13.96 -10.36
N TRP A 220 -13.23 14.50 -11.46
CA TRP A 220 -13.61 13.68 -12.61
C TRP A 220 -12.39 13.02 -13.26
N ALA A 221 -12.53 11.72 -13.56
CA ALA A 221 -11.57 10.96 -14.35
C ALA A 221 -12.31 9.90 -15.20
N PRO A 222 -11.88 9.64 -16.45
CA PRO A 222 -12.55 8.66 -17.29
C PRO A 222 -12.46 7.24 -16.72
N ALA A 223 -13.60 6.56 -16.58
CA ALA A 223 -13.67 5.19 -16.06
C ALA A 223 -12.78 4.19 -16.82
N SER A 224 -12.77 4.28 -18.15
CA SER A 224 -11.94 3.43 -19.01
C SER A 224 -10.46 3.59 -18.71
N VAL A 225 -10.00 4.80 -18.43
CA VAL A 225 -8.60 5.10 -18.09
C VAL A 225 -8.26 4.55 -16.71
N LEU A 226 -9.07 4.85 -15.69
CA LEU A 226 -8.86 4.36 -14.32
C LEU A 226 -8.83 2.83 -14.28
N ARG A 227 -9.81 2.17 -14.90
CA ARG A 227 -9.89 0.70 -14.94
C ARG A 227 -8.72 0.08 -15.71
N ALA A 228 -8.22 0.73 -16.77
CA ALA A 228 -7.01 0.29 -17.46
C ALA A 228 -5.75 0.41 -16.58
N VAL A 229 -5.64 1.49 -15.79
CA VAL A 229 -4.57 1.67 -14.81
C VAL A 229 -4.63 0.58 -13.75
N TYR A 230 -5.81 0.30 -13.15
CA TYR A 230 -5.95 -0.75 -12.14
C TYR A 230 -5.51 -2.11 -12.66
N LYS A 231 -6.02 -2.50 -13.84
CA LYS A 231 -5.67 -3.76 -14.51
C LYS A 231 -4.17 -3.90 -14.78
N ARG A 232 -3.47 -2.79 -15.01
CA ARG A 232 -2.04 -2.78 -15.35
C ARG A 232 -1.14 -2.67 -14.13
N GLU A 233 -1.46 -1.80 -13.17
CA GLU A 233 -0.55 -1.43 -12.08
C GLU A 233 -0.72 -2.27 -10.83
N TYR A 234 -1.94 -2.67 -10.46
CA TYR A 234 -2.17 -3.44 -9.22
C TYR A 234 -1.45 -4.81 -9.24
N PRO A 235 -1.55 -5.61 -10.33
CA PRO A 235 -0.78 -6.86 -10.42
C PRO A 235 0.73 -6.65 -10.32
N LYS A 236 1.25 -5.59 -10.97
CA LYS A 236 2.67 -5.26 -10.94
C LYS A 236 3.12 -4.85 -9.54
N PHE A 237 2.33 -4.04 -8.85
CA PHE A 237 2.58 -3.62 -7.48
C PHE A 237 2.69 -4.84 -6.57
N LEU A 238 1.65 -5.66 -6.49
CA LEU A 238 1.60 -6.75 -5.51
C LEU A 238 2.68 -7.80 -5.78
N LYS A 239 2.95 -8.11 -7.06
CA LYS A 239 4.03 -9.01 -7.47
C LYS A 239 5.41 -8.45 -7.12
N ARG A 240 5.67 -7.17 -7.39
CA ARG A 240 6.96 -6.54 -7.06
C ARG A 240 7.16 -6.46 -5.55
N PHE A 241 6.13 -6.03 -4.82
CA PHE A 241 6.20 -5.84 -3.38
C PHE A 241 6.47 -7.16 -2.66
N THR A 242 5.70 -8.21 -2.97
CA THR A 242 5.90 -9.54 -2.35
C THR A 242 7.27 -10.14 -2.70
N ALA A 243 7.76 -9.97 -3.93
CA ALA A 243 9.11 -10.37 -4.32
C ALA A 243 10.18 -9.56 -3.57
N TYR A 244 9.99 -8.26 -3.38
CA TYR A 244 10.88 -7.41 -2.59
C TYR A 244 10.99 -7.90 -1.15
N VAL A 245 9.86 -8.13 -0.47
CA VAL A 245 9.85 -8.62 0.91
C VAL A 245 10.55 -9.97 1.02
N LYS A 246 10.29 -10.89 0.09
CA LYS A 246 10.96 -12.20 0.05
C LYS A 246 12.48 -12.07 -0.10
N ASN A 247 12.93 -11.18 -0.98
CA ASN A 247 14.37 -10.93 -1.17
C ASN A 247 15.02 -10.27 0.05
N GLN A 248 14.29 -9.39 0.75
CA GLN A 248 14.78 -8.71 1.94
C GLN A 248 14.86 -9.61 3.17
N THR A 249 14.13 -10.71 3.19
CA THR A 249 13.97 -11.58 4.38
C THR A 249 14.66 -12.93 4.23
N LYS A 250 14.97 -13.39 3.01
CA LYS A 250 15.50 -14.74 2.72
C LYS A 250 16.61 -15.24 3.68
N ASP A 251 17.53 -14.36 4.08
CA ASP A 251 18.69 -14.69 4.93
C ASP A 251 18.60 -14.11 6.35
N LYS A 252 17.43 -13.60 6.74
CA LYS A 252 17.17 -13.00 8.07
C LYS A 252 16.35 -13.97 8.94
N PRO A 253 16.45 -13.87 10.28
CA PRO A 253 15.55 -14.58 11.19
C PRO A 253 14.08 -14.29 10.88
N ILE A 254 13.20 -15.26 11.12
CA ILE A 254 11.76 -15.13 10.90
C ILE A 254 11.18 -14.16 11.93
N MET A 255 10.48 -13.13 11.45
CA MET A 255 9.67 -12.24 12.27
C MET A 255 8.24 -12.80 12.30
N TYR A 256 7.82 -13.34 13.45
CA TYR A 256 6.51 -13.98 13.64
C TYR A 256 5.39 -12.98 13.88
#